data_AF-A0A7X7BUQ3-F1
#
_entry.id   AF-A0A7X7BUQ3-F1
#
_cell.length_a   1.000
_cell.length_b   1.000
_cell.length_c   1.000
_cell.angle_alpha   90.00
_cell.angle_beta   90.00
_cell.angle_gamma   90.00
#
_symmetry.space_group_name_H-M   'P 1'
#
loop_
_entity.id
_entity.type
_entity.pdbx_description
1 polymer ?
#
loop_
_entity_poly.entity_id
_entity_poly.type
_entity_poly.pdbx_seq_one_letter_code
_entity_poly.pdbx_strand_id
1 'polypeptide(L)'
;MLLISYDISNDKLRTRFSKFIMKYGHRLQYSLYEIRNSKRVLNNIQIAIENDFAKQFDETDSVMIFMMSKHCKIKKYGYAKHRDEELIIL
;
A
#
# COMPACT_ATOMS: atom_id res chain seq x y z
N MET A 1 6.45 4.11 -7.52
CA MET A 1 5.72 4.10 -6.23
C MET A 1 4.61 3.08 -6.35
N LEU A 2 4.23 2.41 -5.27
CA LEU A 2 3.03 1.57 -5.23
C LEU A 2 1.98 2.25 -4.35
N LEU A 3 0.74 2.27 -4.82
CA LEU A 3 -0.42 2.53 -3.99
C LEU A 3 -1.18 1.21 -3.84
N ILE A 4 -1.36 0.74 -2.61
CA ILE A 4 -1.99 -0.55 -2.32
C ILE A 4 -3.29 -0.29 -1.59
N SER A 5 -4.41 -0.69 -2.19
CA SER A 5 -5.74 -0.69 -1.58
C SER A 5 -6.17 -2.11 -1.34
N TYR A 6 -6.79 -2.41 -0.19
CA TYR A 6 -7.30 -3.74 0.08
C TYR A 6 -8.57 -3.75 0.93
N ASP A 7 -9.46 -4.68 0.63
CA ASP A 7 -10.52 -5.15 1.50
C ASP A 7 -10.34 -6.65 1.65
N ILE A 8 -10.08 -7.13 2.87
CA ILE A 8 -9.77 -8.55 3.13
C ILE A 8 -10.66 -9.01 4.27
N SER A 9 -11.54 -9.96 3.99
CA SER A 9 -12.54 -10.48 4.91
C SER A 9 -11.89 -11.22 6.08
N ASN A 10 -10.90 -12.06 5.78
CA ASN A 10 -10.22 -12.85 6.81
C ASN A 10 -9.29 -11.98 7.68
N ASP A 11 -9.64 -11.80 8.96
CA ASP A 11 -8.90 -10.97 9.92
C ASP A 11 -7.42 -11.34 10.06
N LYS A 12 -7.10 -12.64 10.04
CA LYS A 12 -5.73 -13.14 10.20
C LYS A 12 -4.90 -12.83 8.95
N LEU A 13 -5.47 -13.05 7.76
CA LEU A 13 -4.84 -12.70 6.49
C LEU A 13 -4.65 -11.19 6.38
N ARG A 14 -5.70 -10.41 6.64
CA ARG A 14 -5.68 -8.94 6.63
C ARG A 14 -4.59 -8.40 7.54
N THR A 15 -4.51 -8.90 8.77
CA THR A 15 -3.50 -8.48 9.75
C THR A 15 -2.08 -8.81 9.27
N ARG A 16 -1.86 -10.00 8.72
CA ARG A 16 -0.55 -10.40 8.18
C ARG A 16 -0.15 -9.57 6.97
N PHE A 17 -1.07 -9.36 6.03
CA PHE A 17 -0.85 -8.57 4.83
C PHE A 17 -0.53 -7.12 5.17
N SER A 18 -1.35 -6.50 6.04
CA SER A 18 -1.12 -5.15 6.57
C SER A 18 0.25 -5.00 7.24
N LYS A 19 0.64 -5.94 8.12
CA LYS A 19 1.96 -5.94 8.77
C LYS A 19 3.11 -6.11 7.77
N PHE A 20 2.91 -6.88 6.71
CA PHE A 20 3.91 -7.07 5.67
C PHE A 20 4.15 -5.78 4.88
N ILE A 21 3.11 -5.17 4.30
CA ILE A 21 3.25 -3.96 3.47
C ILE A 21 3.70 -2.73 4.29
N MET A 22 3.34 -2.68 5.58
CA MET A 22 3.74 -1.60 6.50
C MET A 22 5.27 -1.52 6.70
N LYS A 23 6.01 -2.61 6.44
CA LYS A 23 7.48 -2.61 6.53
C LYS A 23 8.15 -1.76 5.45
N TYR A 24 7.45 -1.48 4.36
CA TYR A 24 8.05 -0.88 3.16
C TYR A 24 7.59 0.55 2.88
N GLY A 25 6.56 1.03 3.58
CA GLY A 25 5.99 2.35 3.35
C GLY A 25 5.01 2.75 4.44
N HIS A 26 4.18 3.74 4.13
CA HIS A 26 3.33 4.39 5.13
C HIS A 26 1.86 4.12 4.87
N ARG A 27 1.12 3.91 5.97
CA ARG A 27 -0.34 3.74 5.95
C ARG A 27 -1.02 5.10 5.76
N LEU A 28 -1.73 5.29 4.65
CA LEU A 28 -2.52 6.50 4.38
C LEU A 28 -3.88 6.44 5.08
N GLN A 29 -4.55 5.31 4.98
CA GLN A 29 -5.83 5.00 5.63
C GLN A 29 -5.84 3.55 6.09
N TYR A 30 -6.89 3.10 6.78
CA TYR A 30 -6.96 1.74 7.32
C TYR A 30 -6.55 0.67 6.28
N SER A 31 -7.08 0.81 5.08
CA SER A 31 -6.92 -0.13 3.96
C SER A 31 -6.14 0.45 2.76
N LEU A 32 -5.40 1.54 2.95
CA LEU A 32 -4.68 2.24 1.86
C LEU A 32 -3.24 2.55 2.27
N TYR A 33 -2.28 2.11 1.46
CA TYR A 33 -0.84 2.26 1.72
C TYR A 33 -0.11 2.90 0.54
N GLU A 34 0.84 3.76 0.85
CA GLU A 34 1.76 4.36 -0.12
C GLU A 34 3.18 3.83 0.14
N ILE A 35 3.81 3.27 -0.89
CA ILE A 35 5.18 2.74 -0.84
C ILE A 35 6.02 3.47 -1.89
N ARG A 36 6.92 4.34 -1.40
CA ARG A 36 7.92 5.03 -2.22
C ARG A 36 9.28 4.39 -2.00
N ASN A 37 9.82 3.77 -3.04
CA ASN A 37 11.09 3.06 -2.97
C ASN A 37 11.70 2.89 -4.36
N SER A 38 12.93 2.37 -4.43
CA SER A 38 13.60 2.08 -5.71
C SER A 38 12.83 1.03 -6.53
N LYS A 39 12.94 1.07 -7.87
CA LYS A 39 12.24 0.10 -8.75
C LYS A 39 12.52 -1.35 -8.36
N ARG A 40 13.76 -1.68 -8.00
CA ARG A 40 14.17 -3.01 -7.56
C ARG A 40 13.40 -3.43 -6.30
N VAL A 41 13.32 -2.56 -5.30
CA VAL A 41 12.58 -2.85 -4.06
C VAL A 41 11.08 -3.01 -4.34
N LEU A 42 10.49 -2.13 -5.16
CA LEU A 42 9.08 -2.24 -5.53
C LEU A 42 8.75 -3.55 -6.27
N ASN A 43 9.65 -4.02 -7.14
CA ASN A 43 9.49 -5.30 -7.82
C ASN A 43 9.58 -6.47 -6.84
N ASN A 44 10.54 -6.44 -5.91
CA ASN A 44 10.65 -7.48 -4.88
C ASN A 44 9.41 -7.57 -4.00
N ILE A 45 8.80 -6.42 -3.64
CA ILE A 45 7.54 -6.38 -2.87
C ILE A 45 6.42 -7.04 -3.67
N GLN A 46 6.28 -6.73 -4.96
CA GLN A 46 5.25 -7.35 -5.81
C GLN A 46 5.44 -8.86 -5.92
N ILE A 47 6.68 -9.32 -6.13
CA ILE A 47 6.99 -10.76 -6.16
C ILE A 47 6.64 -11.44 -4.84
N ALA A 48 6.94 -10.81 -3.70
CA ALA A 48 6.58 -11.36 -2.40
C ALA A 48 5.06 -11.39 -2.18
N ILE A 49 4.32 -10.36 -2.61
CA ILE A 49 2.85 -10.38 -2.56
C ILE A 49 2.29 -11.52 -3.40
N GLU A 50 2.79 -11.68 -4.62
CA GLU A 50 2.36 -12.75 -5.54
C GLU A 50 2.61 -14.14 -4.94
N ASN A 51 3.84 -14.40 -4.48
CA ASN A 51 4.23 -15.73 -4.00
C ASN A 51 3.62 -16.09 -2.64
N ASP A 52 3.56 -15.10 -1.73
CA ASP A 52 3.20 -15.35 -0.34
C ASP A 52 1.72 -15.10 -0.05
N PHE A 53 1.04 -14.22 -0.78
CA PHE A 53 -0.32 -13.78 -0.45
C PHE A 53 -1.36 -14.05 -1.54
N ALA A 54 -1.03 -13.98 -2.83
CA ALA A 54 -2.03 -14.06 -3.90
C ALA A 54 -2.95 -15.29 -3.81
N LYS A 55 -2.37 -16.47 -3.53
CA LYS A 55 -3.10 -17.73 -3.34
C LYS A 55 -3.96 -17.82 -2.08
N GLN A 56 -3.81 -16.87 -1.15
CA GLN A 56 -4.57 -16.83 0.11
C GLN A 56 -5.78 -15.91 0.01
N PHE A 57 -5.83 -15.02 -0.99
CA PHE A 57 -7.00 -14.20 -1.23
C PHE A 57 -8.13 -15.05 -1.79
N ASP A 58 -9.35 -14.80 -1.32
CA ASP A 58 -10.56 -15.48 -1.79
C ASP A 58 -11.47 -14.52 -2.59
N GLU A 59 -12.58 -15.03 -3.10
CA GLU A 59 -13.53 -14.25 -3.92
C GLU A 59 -14.24 -13.12 -3.15
N THR A 60 -14.14 -13.12 -1.81
CA THR A 60 -14.67 -12.05 -0.96
C THR A 60 -13.65 -10.94 -0.73
N ASP A 61 -12.39 -11.18 -1.07
CA ASP A 61 -11.32 -10.21 -0.93
C ASP A 61 -11.18 -9.33 -2.19
N SER A 62 -10.72 -8.10 -2.00
CA SER A 62 -10.42 -7.15 -3.07
C SER A 62 -9.09 -6.47 -2.79
N VAL A 63 -8.03 -6.86 -3.52
CA VAL A 63 -6.69 -6.26 -3.38
C VAL A 63 -6.27 -5.62 -4.70
N MET A 64 -5.91 -4.34 -4.65
CA MET A 64 -5.50 -3.56 -5.81
C MET A 64 -4.13 -2.94 -5.58
N ILE A 65 -3.19 -3.20 -6.49
CA ILE A 65 -1.84 -2.62 -6.48
C ILE A 65 -1.69 -1.72 -7.69
N PHE A 66 -1.62 -0.41 -7.46
CA PHE A 66 -1.40 0.57 -8.51
C PHE A 66 0.09 0.89 -8.63
N MET A 67 0.67 0.55 -9.78
CA MET A 67 2.03 0.92 -10.15
C MET A 67 2.07 2.38 -10.62
N MET A 68 2.40 3.28 -9.71
CA MET A 68 2.41 4.72 -9.98
C MET A 68 3.71 5.15 -10.66
N SER A 69 3.55 5.85 -11.77
CA SER A 69 4.63 6.53 -12.49
C SER A 69 4.68 8.01 -12.13
N LYS A 70 5.75 8.70 -12.55
CA LYS A 70 5.88 10.16 -12.41
C LYS A 70 4.81 10.97 -13.17
N HIS A 71 4.09 10.32 -14.09
CA HIS A 71 3.04 10.95 -14.89
C HIS A 71 1.64 10.79 -14.27
N CYS A 72 1.50 9.94 -13.25
CA CYS A 72 0.25 9.76 -12.54
C CYS A 72 -0.05 11.01 -11.69
N LYS A 73 -1.27 11.54 -11.80
CA LYS A 73 -1.73 12.67 -11.00
C LYS A 73 -2.52 12.13 -9.80
N ILE A 74 -2.06 12.43 -8.59
CA ILE A 74 -2.77 12.11 -7.35
C ILE A 74 -3.34 13.41 -6.80
N LYS A 75 -4.65 13.46 -6.61
CA LYS A 75 -5.33 14.56 -5.91
C LYS A 75 -5.71 14.07 -4.52
N LYS A 76 -5.28 14.81 -3.49
CA LYS A 76 -5.58 14.51 -2.08
C LYS A 76 -6.52 15.58 -1.53
N TYR A 77 -7.45 15.17 -0.67
CA TYR A 77 -8.41 16.04 0.00
C TYR A 77 -8.48 15.75 1.50
N GLY A 78 -8.95 16.72 2.29
CA GLY A 78 -8.99 16.61 3.75
C GLY A 78 -7.61 16.38 4.37
N TYR A 79 -7.57 15.59 5.46
CA TYR A 79 -6.34 15.31 6.22
C TYR A 79 -5.20 14.72 5.38
N ALA A 80 -5.52 14.05 4.27
CA ALA A 80 -4.50 13.46 3.39
C ALA A 80 -3.57 14.51 2.74
N LYS A 81 -3.99 15.78 2.64
CA LYS A 81 -3.17 16.87 2.10
C LYS A 81 -1.94 17.18 2.98
N HIS A 82 -2.10 17.12 4.30
CA HIS A 82 -1.05 17.47 5.26
C HIS A 82 0.10 16.47 5.31
N ARG A 83 -0.05 15.28 4.72
CA ARG A 83 1.00 14.26 4.70
C ARG A 83 2.15 14.55 3.74
N ASP A 84 1.94 15.48 2.80
CA ASP A 84 2.99 15.94 1.87
C ASP A 84 3.63 17.27 2.34
N GLU A 85 3.17 17.84 3.46
CA GLU A 85 3.69 19.09 4.02
C GLU A 85 4.96 18.83 4.83
N GLU A 86 5.92 19.76 4.78
CA GLU A 86 7.12 19.70 5.61
C GLU A 86 6.74 19.76 7.09
N LEU A 87 7.28 18.82 7.87
CA LEU A 87 6.97 18.68 9.29
C LEU A 87 7.72 19.79 10.05
N ILE A 88 6.99 20.81 10.51
CA ILE A 88 7.54 21.88 11.35
C ILE A 88 7.55 21.40 12.80
N ILE A 89 8.75 21.27 13.38
CA ILE A 89 8.95 21.02 14.81
C ILE A 89 9.38 22.35 15.44
N LEU A 90 8.60 22.84 16.40
CA LEU A 90 8.87 24.07 17.18
C LEU A 90 9.62 23.76 18.47
#